data_AF-A0A9D2DWK1-F1
#
_entry.id   AF-A0A9D2DWK1-F1
#
_cell.length_a   1.000
_cell.length_b   1.000
_cell.length_c   1.000
_cell.angle_alpha   90.00
_cell.angle_beta   90.00
_cell.angle_gamma   90.00
#
_symmetry.space_group_name_H-M   'P 1'
#
loop_
_entity.id
_entity.type
_entity.pdbx_description
1 polymer ?
#
loop_
_entity_poly.entity_id
_entity_poly.type
_entity_poly.pdbx_seq_one_letter_code
_entity_poly.pdbx_strand_id
1 'polypeptide(L)'
;MNLPNKITLTRIFMIPVFVLFFYLDVMDGWNYLIAAIVFVLAAATDALDGHIARSRNLVTNLGKFLDPIADKVLVATAFILLLTRMEAFYAPFYIFNGGSVAAVLDASYAMTVVAGVCVALIMTRELIVSGFRMVAAERKLVIAADKLGKVKTTCQDAAIAFLLVGLSFSGSTAGQAIGFIGIVLFFACTVLTVLSGVNYIVKNRQVLTEEKGETQAHSDGAAADTVSKAANSAGGVDGAVEPYYIKVLAAVIKYDVVSLSMIQRKCDIGYIKACRAVEWLEKSGYISPFDENAKTRTILFTKEDFEAKYGDIDKYGEQNE
;
A
#
# COMPACT_ATOMS: atom_id res chain seq x y z
N MET A 1 -0.72 20.92 -18.58
CA MET A 1 -1.10 19.77 -17.73
C MET A 1 -1.25 18.52 -18.60
N ASN A 2 -0.52 17.45 -18.26
CA ASN A 2 -0.61 16.17 -18.97
C ASN A 2 -2.03 15.58 -18.87
N LEU A 3 -2.46 14.90 -19.93
CA LEU A 3 -3.80 14.29 -20.05
C LEU A 3 -4.19 13.46 -18.81
N PRO A 4 -3.34 12.59 -18.22
CA PRO A 4 -3.70 11.81 -17.04
C PRO A 4 -4.04 12.66 -15.81
N ASN A 5 -3.27 13.74 -15.58
CA ASN A 5 -3.48 14.61 -14.43
C ASN A 5 -4.80 15.40 -14.52
N LYS A 6 -5.29 15.66 -15.75
CA LYS A 6 -6.61 16.28 -15.93
C LYS A 6 -7.73 15.34 -15.50
N ILE A 7 -7.57 14.04 -15.73
CA ILE A 7 -8.67 13.11 -15.52
C ILE A 7 -8.79 12.68 -14.05
N THR A 8 -7.66 12.48 -13.36
CA THR A 8 -7.65 12.36 -11.90
C THR A 8 -8.28 13.58 -11.24
N LEU A 9 -7.98 14.78 -11.73
CA LEU A 9 -8.58 16.03 -11.23
C LEU A 9 -10.09 16.11 -11.52
N THR A 10 -10.53 15.66 -12.70
CA THR A 10 -11.96 15.55 -13.03
C THR A 10 -12.69 14.65 -12.05
N ARG A 11 -12.12 13.50 -11.67
CA ARG A 11 -12.74 12.59 -10.68
C ARG A 11 -12.88 13.26 -9.32
N ILE A 12 -11.83 13.90 -8.84
CA ILE A 12 -11.86 14.64 -7.57
C ILE A 12 -12.93 15.73 -7.62
N PHE A 13 -13.08 16.40 -8.76
CA PHE A 13 -14.14 17.40 -8.97
C PHE A 13 -15.55 16.78 -9.05
N MET A 14 -15.70 15.56 -9.58
CA MET A 14 -16.98 14.86 -9.62
C MET A 14 -17.49 14.46 -8.24
N ILE A 15 -16.64 14.37 -7.20
CA ILE A 15 -17.06 14.02 -5.84
C ILE A 15 -17.98 15.11 -5.23
N PRO A 16 -17.62 16.40 -5.20
CA PRO A 16 -18.54 17.46 -4.81
C PRO A 16 -19.82 17.50 -5.64
N VAL A 17 -19.73 17.24 -6.96
CA VAL A 17 -20.90 17.18 -7.84
C VAL A 17 -21.83 16.03 -7.45
N PHE A 18 -21.27 14.86 -7.16
CA PHE A 18 -22.00 13.70 -6.65
C PHE A 18 -22.71 14.02 -5.33
N VAL A 19 -22.00 14.62 -4.36
CA VAL A 19 -22.57 15.01 -3.07
C VAL A 19 -23.71 16.03 -3.24
N LEU A 20 -23.52 17.01 -4.13
CA LEU A 20 -24.53 18.01 -4.45
C LEU A 20 -25.81 17.34 -4.96
N PHE A 21 -25.71 16.50 -6.00
CA PHE A 21 -26.88 15.81 -6.55
C PHE A 21 -27.50 14.82 -5.57
N PHE A 22 -26.73 14.21 -4.68
CA PHE A 22 -27.29 13.36 -3.63
C PHE A 22 -28.24 14.13 -2.69
N TYR A 23 -27.91 15.38 -2.34
CA TYR A 23 -28.71 16.21 -1.43
C TYR A 23 -29.69 17.17 -2.10
N LEU A 24 -29.65 17.33 -3.43
CA LEU A 24 -30.57 18.19 -4.17
C LEU A 24 -31.99 17.61 -4.19
N ASP A 25 -32.77 17.92 -3.16
CA ASP A 25 -34.14 17.41 -2.98
C ASP A 25 -35.18 18.08 -3.92
N VAL A 26 -34.77 19.04 -4.74
CA VAL A 26 -35.63 19.76 -5.70
C VAL A 26 -36.14 18.83 -6.82
N MET A 27 -35.65 17.59 -6.90
CA MET A 27 -35.91 16.67 -8.00
C MET A 27 -36.81 15.48 -7.61
N ASP A 28 -37.57 15.55 -6.50
CA ASP A 28 -38.59 14.57 -6.11
C ASP A 28 -38.15 13.10 -6.24
N GLY A 29 -36.97 12.75 -5.70
CA GLY A 29 -36.41 11.38 -5.73
C GLY A 29 -35.49 11.05 -6.92
N TRP A 30 -35.49 11.84 -7.99
CA TRP A 30 -34.56 11.66 -9.13
C TRP A 30 -33.11 12.02 -8.79
N ASN A 31 -32.91 12.72 -7.67
CA ASN A 31 -31.62 13.14 -7.14
C ASN A 31 -30.65 11.96 -6.95
N TYR A 32 -31.12 10.83 -6.39
CA TYR A 32 -30.28 9.64 -6.21
C TYR A 32 -29.93 8.94 -7.54
N LEU A 33 -30.79 9.03 -8.56
CA LEU A 33 -30.53 8.44 -9.87
C LEU A 33 -29.43 9.23 -10.58
N ILE A 34 -29.51 10.56 -10.52
CA ILE A 34 -28.48 11.43 -11.08
C ILE A 34 -27.17 11.23 -10.31
N ALA A 35 -27.22 11.13 -8.98
CA ALA A 35 -26.05 10.78 -8.18
C ALA A 35 -25.46 9.42 -8.58
N ALA A 36 -26.29 8.40 -8.87
CA ALA A 36 -25.83 7.12 -9.39
C ALA A 36 -25.12 7.25 -10.74
N ILE A 37 -25.68 8.05 -11.67
CA ILE A 37 -25.07 8.30 -12.97
C ILE A 37 -23.72 9.00 -12.80
N VAL A 38 -23.64 10.05 -11.98
CA VAL A 38 -22.39 10.77 -11.69
C VAL A 38 -21.36 9.83 -11.07
N PHE A 39 -21.76 8.99 -10.12
CA PHE A 39 -20.89 8.00 -9.49
C PHE A 39 -20.35 6.99 -10.50
N VAL A 40 -21.22 6.39 -11.33
CA VAL A 40 -20.82 5.42 -12.36
C VAL A 40 -19.88 6.04 -13.38
N LEU A 41 -20.13 7.28 -13.80
CA LEU A 41 -19.23 8.00 -14.70
C LEU A 41 -17.87 8.26 -14.04
N ALA A 42 -17.85 8.68 -12.77
CA ALA A 42 -16.62 8.93 -12.02
C ALA A 42 -15.79 7.63 -11.82
N ALA A 43 -16.46 6.51 -11.51
CA ALA A 43 -15.84 5.19 -11.36
C ALA A 43 -15.35 4.64 -12.72
N ALA A 44 -16.14 4.74 -13.78
CA ALA A 44 -15.77 4.29 -15.12
C ALA A 44 -14.57 5.04 -15.69
N THR A 45 -14.45 6.33 -15.36
CA THR A 45 -13.32 7.18 -15.75
C THR A 45 -12.00 6.58 -15.26
N ASP A 46 -11.94 5.99 -14.04
CA ASP A 46 -10.75 5.30 -13.53
C ASP A 46 -10.30 4.09 -14.37
N ALA A 47 -11.28 3.25 -14.75
CA ALA A 47 -10.99 2.04 -15.52
C ALA A 47 -10.47 2.39 -16.94
N LEU A 48 -11.03 3.43 -17.55
CA LEU A 48 -10.63 3.92 -18.88
C LEU A 48 -9.24 4.56 -18.84
N ASP A 49 -8.96 5.39 -17.84
CA ASP A 49 -7.67 6.07 -17.70
C ASP A 49 -6.53 5.13 -17.38
N GLY A 50 -6.76 4.14 -16.53
CA GLY A 50 -5.78 3.09 -16.25
C GLY A 50 -5.38 2.33 -17.52
N HIS A 51 -6.28 2.20 -18.49
CA HIS A 51 -5.96 1.60 -19.79
C HIS A 51 -5.20 2.57 -20.72
N ILE A 52 -5.64 3.83 -20.80
CA ILE A 52 -5.06 4.84 -21.70
C ILE A 52 -3.69 5.33 -21.22
N ALA A 53 -3.49 5.48 -19.91
CA ALA A 53 -2.21 5.89 -19.33
C ALA A 53 -1.12 4.83 -19.52
N ARG A 54 -1.49 3.54 -19.42
CA ARG A 54 -0.58 2.41 -19.69
C ARG A 54 -0.22 2.27 -21.15
N SER A 55 -1.09 2.67 -22.09
CA SER A 55 -0.81 2.57 -23.53
C SER A 55 0.04 3.73 -24.08
N ARG A 56 0.17 4.84 -23.35
CA ARG A 56 0.91 6.03 -23.82
C ARG A 56 2.22 6.34 -23.09
N ASN A 57 2.65 5.49 -22.13
CA ASN A 57 3.87 5.70 -21.32
C ASN A 57 3.95 7.04 -20.57
N LEU A 58 2.83 7.77 -20.45
CA LEU A 58 2.75 9.07 -19.80
C LEU A 58 2.37 8.91 -18.33
N VAL A 59 3.27 8.34 -17.53
CA VAL A 59 3.01 8.14 -16.09
C VAL A 59 3.65 9.27 -15.28
N THR A 60 2.83 10.11 -14.65
CA THR A 60 3.31 11.21 -13.79
C THR A 60 3.39 10.75 -12.33
N ASN A 61 4.38 11.24 -11.57
CA ASN A 61 4.51 10.91 -10.14
C ASN A 61 3.31 11.36 -9.31
N LEU A 62 2.76 12.54 -9.64
CA LEU A 62 1.56 13.07 -9.00
C LEU A 62 0.32 12.21 -9.29
N GLY A 63 0.11 11.78 -10.54
CA GLY A 63 -0.99 10.89 -10.91
C GLY A 63 -0.92 9.53 -10.19
N LYS A 64 0.25 8.92 -10.13
CA LYS A 64 0.46 7.65 -9.38
C LYS A 64 0.04 7.74 -7.92
N PHE A 65 0.19 8.91 -7.31
CA PHE A 65 -0.17 9.16 -5.92
C PHE A 65 -1.67 9.53 -5.77
N LEU A 66 -2.19 10.38 -6.66
CA LEU A 66 -3.57 10.83 -6.60
C LEU A 66 -4.59 9.78 -7.03
N ASP A 67 -4.27 8.87 -7.94
CA ASP A 67 -5.23 7.86 -8.44
C ASP A 67 -5.73 6.92 -7.32
N PRO A 68 -4.86 6.30 -6.48
CA PRO A 68 -5.33 5.49 -5.37
C PRO A 68 -6.11 6.29 -4.32
N ILE A 69 -5.79 7.56 -4.13
CA ILE A 69 -6.48 8.41 -3.16
C ILE A 69 -7.87 8.76 -3.67
N ALA A 70 -7.97 9.25 -4.91
CA ALA A 70 -9.24 9.66 -5.51
C ALA A 70 -10.23 8.48 -5.61
N ASP A 71 -9.75 7.28 -5.93
CA ASP A 71 -10.53 6.03 -5.88
C ASP A 71 -11.17 5.82 -4.50
N LYS A 72 -10.38 5.90 -3.43
CA LYS A 72 -10.88 5.66 -2.07
C LYS A 72 -11.78 6.77 -1.55
N VAL A 73 -11.52 8.03 -1.90
CA VAL A 73 -12.36 9.15 -1.45
C VAL A 73 -13.74 9.09 -2.10
N LEU A 74 -13.84 8.79 -3.40
CA LEU A 74 -15.13 8.67 -4.09
C LEU A 74 -16.01 7.60 -3.45
N VAL A 75 -15.45 6.40 -3.26
CA VAL A 75 -16.18 5.26 -2.71
C VAL A 75 -16.52 5.44 -1.23
N ALA A 76 -15.60 5.98 -0.43
CA ALA A 76 -15.85 6.33 0.96
C ALA A 76 -17.00 7.34 1.09
N THR A 77 -16.97 8.39 0.26
CA THR A 77 -18.01 9.42 0.23
C THR A 77 -19.36 8.80 -0.07
N ALA A 78 -19.45 7.95 -1.10
CA ALA A 78 -20.70 7.29 -1.46
C ALA A 78 -21.27 6.41 -0.33
N PHE A 79 -20.45 5.61 0.34
CA PHE A 79 -20.92 4.82 1.47
C PHE A 79 -21.33 5.68 2.67
N ILE A 80 -20.57 6.72 3.00
CA ILE A 80 -20.94 7.65 4.09
C ILE A 80 -22.31 8.28 3.79
N LEU A 81 -22.54 8.74 2.57
CA LEU A 81 -23.84 9.31 2.17
C LEU A 81 -24.97 8.26 2.20
N LEU A 82 -24.72 7.03 1.76
CA LEU A 82 -25.71 5.96 1.88
C LEU A 82 -26.06 5.66 3.34
N LEU A 83 -25.10 5.73 4.26
CA LEU A 83 -25.35 5.55 5.70
C LEU A 83 -26.18 6.69 6.31
N THR A 84 -26.15 7.90 5.75
CA THR A 84 -27.03 8.99 6.22
C THR A 84 -28.48 8.79 5.81
N ARG A 85 -28.75 7.92 4.83
CA ARG A 85 -30.09 7.53 4.39
C ARG A 85 -30.41 6.13 4.88
N MET A 86 -30.99 6.03 6.08
CA MET A 86 -31.36 4.74 6.68
C MET A 86 -32.16 3.85 5.72
N GLU A 87 -33.04 4.46 4.91
CA GLU A 87 -33.87 3.78 3.90
C GLU A 87 -33.07 2.94 2.91
N ALA A 88 -31.81 3.30 2.63
CA ALA A 88 -30.95 2.60 1.68
C ALA A 88 -30.77 1.11 2.04
N PHE A 89 -30.74 0.80 3.34
CA PHE A 89 -30.41 -0.54 3.84
C PHE A 89 -31.62 -1.34 4.33
N TYR A 90 -32.77 -0.71 4.60
CA TYR A 90 -33.98 -1.43 5.01
C TYR A 90 -35.11 -1.40 3.98
N ALA A 91 -35.22 -0.35 3.15
CA ALA A 91 -36.35 -0.23 2.21
C ALA A 91 -36.45 -1.39 1.20
N PRO A 92 -35.32 -1.97 0.73
CA PRO A 92 -35.41 -3.14 -0.14
C PRO A 92 -36.07 -4.37 0.48
N PHE A 93 -36.19 -4.44 1.81
CA PHE A 93 -36.85 -5.56 2.50
C PHE A 93 -38.37 -5.43 2.56
N TYR A 94 -38.96 -4.30 2.13
CA TYR A 94 -40.42 -4.13 2.07
C TYR A 94 -41.10 -5.17 1.17
N ILE A 95 -40.43 -5.57 0.08
CA ILE A 95 -40.94 -6.58 -0.86
C ILE A 95 -41.12 -7.96 -0.21
N PHE A 96 -40.34 -8.29 0.82
CA PHE A 96 -40.39 -9.59 1.51
C PHE A 96 -41.32 -9.59 2.72
N ASN A 97 -41.61 -8.42 3.30
CA ASN A 97 -42.44 -8.28 4.50
C ASN A 97 -43.90 -7.93 4.20
N GLY A 98 -44.36 -8.20 2.96
CA GLY A 98 -45.73 -7.89 2.54
C GLY A 98 -46.09 -6.40 2.63
N GLY A 99 -45.10 -5.50 2.56
CA GLY A 99 -45.30 -4.06 2.71
C GLY A 99 -45.57 -3.58 4.14
N SER A 100 -45.43 -4.44 5.17
CA SER A 100 -45.63 -4.04 6.57
C SER A 100 -44.53 -3.08 7.03
N VAL A 101 -44.90 -1.81 7.22
CA VAL A 101 -43.98 -0.76 7.67
C VAL A 101 -43.48 -1.02 9.10
N ALA A 102 -44.35 -1.52 9.98
CA ALA A 102 -44.00 -1.77 11.38
C ALA A 102 -42.92 -2.87 11.54
N ALA A 103 -42.99 -3.94 10.76
CA ALA A 103 -42.01 -5.04 10.83
C ALA A 103 -40.62 -4.62 10.33
N VAL A 104 -40.57 -3.72 9.34
CA VAL A 104 -39.31 -3.24 8.77
C VAL A 104 -38.70 -2.12 9.61
N LEU A 105 -39.52 -1.29 10.26
CA LEU A 105 -39.04 -0.22 11.15
C LEU A 105 -38.32 -0.76 12.38
N ASP A 106 -38.79 -1.85 12.98
CA ASP A 106 -38.13 -2.43 14.17
C ASP A 106 -36.73 -2.99 13.84
N ALA A 107 -36.54 -3.48 12.61
CA ALA A 107 -35.25 -3.94 12.10
C ALA A 107 -34.38 -2.82 11.48
N SER A 108 -34.95 -1.63 11.23
CA SER A 108 -34.28 -0.55 10.48
C SER A 108 -32.98 -0.09 11.16
N TYR A 109 -33.02 0.13 12.47
CA TYR A 109 -31.87 0.56 13.26
C TYR A 109 -30.76 -0.49 13.25
N ALA A 110 -31.12 -1.76 13.49
CA ALA A 110 -30.16 -2.87 13.48
C ALA A 110 -29.47 -3.00 12.11
N MET A 111 -30.23 -2.88 11.02
CA MET A 111 -29.70 -2.94 9.66
C MET A 111 -28.75 -1.79 9.35
N THR A 112 -29.07 -0.56 9.76
CA THR A 112 -28.16 0.59 9.59
C THR A 112 -26.88 0.42 10.41
N VAL A 113 -26.96 -0.10 11.65
CA VAL A 113 -25.78 -0.39 12.47
C VAL A 113 -24.90 -1.45 11.82
N VAL A 114 -25.50 -2.56 11.35
CA VAL A 114 -24.78 -3.62 10.63
C VAL A 114 -24.11 -3.06 9.37
N ALA A 115 -24.82 -2.23 8.59
CA ALA A 115 -24.27 -1.57 7.42
C ALA A 115 -23.09 -0.66 7.79
N GLY A 116 -23.19 0.11 8.87
CA GLY A 116 -22.11 0.95 9.38
C GLY A 116 -20.85 0.14 9.74
N VAL A 117 -21.01 -0.99 10.42
CA VAL A 117 -19.90 -1.91 10.74
C VAL A 117 -19.27 -2.47 9.45
N CYS A 118 -20.08 -2.88 8.48
CA CYS A 118 -19.60 -3.37 7.19
C CYS A 118 -18.82 -2.29 6.42
N VAL A 119 -19.32 -1.06 6.35
CA VAL A 119 -18.64 0.07 5.72
C VAL A 119 -17.30 0.35 6.42
N ALA A 120 -17.28 0.38 7.76
CA ALA A 120 -16.04 0.57 8.51
C ALA A 120 -15.00 -0.51 8.17
N LEU A 121 -15.40 -1.79 8.13
CA LEU A 121 -14.53 -2.90 7.73
C LEU A 121 -13.99 -2.74 6.30
N ILE A 122 -14.85 -2.36 5.35
CA ILE A 122 -14.47 -2.07 3.97
C ILE A 122 -13.42 -0.97 3.95
N MET A 123 -13.69 0.17 4.59
CA MET A 123 -12.81 1.33 4.62
C MET A 123 -11.47 1.03 5.27
N THR A 124 -11.46 0.41 6.46
CA THR A 124 -10.23 0.03 7.15
C THR A 124 -9.38 -0.89 6.28
N ARG A 125 -9.98 -1.91 5.65
CA ARG A 125 -9.23 -2.81 4.76
C ARG A 125 -8.70 -2.09 3.53
N GLU A 126 -9.44 -1.16 2.95
CA GLU A 126 -8.99 -0.38 1.80
C GLU A 126 -7.80 0.51 2.14
N LEU A 127 -7.82 1.17 3.29
CA LEU A 127 -6.71 1.98 3.78
C LEU A 127 -5.47 1.11 4.07
N ILE A 128 -5.65 -0.03 4.75
CA ILE A 128 -4.55 -0.96 5.05
C ILE A 128 -3.92 -1.47 3.74
N VAL A 129 -4.69 -2.06 2.83
CA VAL A 129 -4.11 -2.65 1.60
C VAL A 129 -3.49 -1.58 0.71
N SER A 130 -4.06 -0.38 0.63
CA SER A 130 -3.44 0.73 -0.10
C SER A 130 -2.15 1.22 0.56
N GLY A 131 -2.12 1.36 1.89
CA GLY A 131 -0.93 1.76 2.64
C GLY A 131 0.21 0.76 2.47
N PHE A 132 -0.08 -0.53 2.59
CA PHE A 132 0.90 -1.60 2.33
C PHE A 132 1.48 -1.54 0.92
N ARG A 133 0.66 -1.25 -0.10
CA ARG A 133 1.14 -1.08 -1.47
C ARG A 133 2.06 0.13 -1.61
N MET A 134 1.76 1.21 -0.89
CA MET A 134 2.57 2.44 -0.91
C MET A 134 3.96 2.18 -0.32
N VAL A 135 4.02 1.56 0.86
CA VAL A 135 5.28 1.18 1.52
C VAL A 135 6.10 0.19 0.67
N ALA A 136 5.44 -0.79 0.04
CA ALA A 136 6.14 -1.73 -0.83
C ALA A 136 6.69 -1.05 -2.10
N ALA A 137 5.96 -0.08 -2.66
CA ALA A 137 6.41 0.68 -3.82
C ALA A 137 7.67 1.52 -3.53
N GLU A 138 7.80 2.07 -2.32
CA GLU A 138 9.02 2.77 -1.87
C GLU A 138 10.23 1.83 -1.79
N ARG A 139 10.01 0.59 -1.33
CA ARG A 139 11.03 -0.47 -1.28
C ARG A 139 11.32 -1.12 -2.64
N LYS A 140 10.77 -0.58 -3.74
CA LYS A 140 10.84 -1.16 -5.11
C LYS A 140 10.27 -2.59 -5.20
N LEU A 141 9.49 -3.04 -4.21
CA LEU A 141 8.79 -4.31 -4.21
C LEU A 141 7.43 -4.12 -4.87
N VAL A 142 7.31 -4.53 -6.13
CA VAL A 142 6.04 -4.42 -6.87
C VAL A 142 5.11 -5.55 -6.44
N ILE A 143 4.15 -5.25 -5.56
CA ILE A 143 3.12 -6.21 -5.18
C ILE A 143 2.04 -6.25 -6.26
N ALA A 144 1.92 -7.40 -6.92
CA ALA A 144 0.89 -7.62 -7.93
C ALA A 144 -0.54 -7.57 -7.33
N ALA A 145 -1.48 -7.06 -8.11
CA ALA A 145 -2.88 -7.00 -7.71
C ALA A 145 -3.50 -8.42 -7.64
N ASP A 146 -3.96 -8.82 -6.46
CA ASP A 146 -4.65 -10.10 -6.26
C ASP A 146 -6.04 -10.10 -6.93
N LYS A 147 -6.41 -11.24 -7.55
CA LYS A 147 -7.68 -11.37 -8.29
C LYS A 147 -8.90 -11.07 -7.41
N LEU A 148 -8.88 -11.47 -6.14
CA LEU A 148 -9.98 -11.18 -5.19
C LEU A 148 -10.14 -9.68 -4.95
N GLY A 149 -9.04 -8.93 -4.97
CA GLY A 149 -9.08 -7.48 -4.80
C GLY A 149 -9.82 -6.78 -5.94
N LYS A 150 -9.69 -7.27 -7.18
CA LYS A 150 -10.41 -6.71 -8.34
C LYS A 150 -11.90 -7.01 -8.28
N VAL A 151 -12.26 -8.26 -8.03
CA VAL A 151 -13.67 -8.68 -7.92
C VAL A 151 -14.37 -7.92 -6.81
N LYS A 152 -13.72 -7.78 -5.64
CA LYS A 152 -14.20 -6.98 -4.51
C LYS A 152 -14.56 -5.55 -4.94
N THR A 153 -13.66 -4.86 -5.63
CA THR A 153 -13.89 -3.47 -6.05
C THR A 153 -15.03 -3.37 -7.05
N THR A 154 -15.11 -4.26 -8.04
CA THR A 154 -16.24 -4.28 -8.97
C THR A 154 -17.58 -4.53 -8.27
N CYS A 155 -17.63 -5.46 -7.31
CA CYS A 155 -18.81 -5.70 -6.50
C CYS A 155 -19.18 -4.49 -5.63
N GLN A 156 -18.19 -3.75 -5.12
CA GLN A 156 -18.38 -2.55 -4.31
C GLN A 156 -19.01 -1.41 -5.11
N ASP A 157 -18.46 -1.09 -6.27
CA ASP A 157 -18.96 -0.02 -7.14
C ASP A 157 -20.36 -0.37 -7.66
N ALA A 158 -20.58 -1.63 -8.01
CA ALA A 158 -21.90 -2.13 -8.38
C ALA A 158 -22.89 -1.99 -7.21
N ALA A 159 -22.52 -2.42 -5.99
CA ALA A 159 -23.38 -2.29 -4.82
C ALA A 159 -23.84 -0.84 -4.61
N ILE A 160 -22.92 0.12 -4.67
CA ILE A 160 -23.23 1.55 -4.52
C ILE A 160 -24.20 2.02 -5.61
N ALA A 161 -23.93 1.69 -6.87
CA ALA A 161 -24.80 2.09 -7.98
C ALA A 161 -26.23 1.51 -7.83
N PHE A 162 -26.36 0.23 -7.50
CA PHE A 162 -27.66 -0.42 -7.28
C PHE A 162 -28.41 0.16 -6.08
N LEU A 163 -27.71 0.46 -4.98
CA LEU A 163 -28.32 1.08 -3.80
C LEU A 163 -28.84 2.50 -4.09
N LEU A 164 -28.07 3.31 -4.82
CA LEU A 164 -28.48 4.66 -5.22
C LEU A 164 -29.69 4.63 -6.17
N VAL A 165 -29.70 3.73 -7.16
CA VAL A 165 -30.86 3.57 -8.05
C VAL A 165 -32.07 3.05 -7.28
N GLY A 166 -31.87 2.10 -6.35
CA GLY A 166 -32.93 1.56 -5.51
C GLY A 166 -33.61 2.63 -4.65
N LEU A 167 -32.84 3.60 -4.13
CA LEU A 167 -33.35 4.74 -3.38
C LEU A 167 -34.28 5.64 -4.22
N SER A 168 -33.93 5.95 -5.47
CA SER A 168 -34.77 6.79 -6.35
C SER A 168 -36.15 6.21 -6.60
N PHE A 169 -36.25 4.88 -6.57
CA PHE A 169 -37.46 4.14 -6.92
C PHE A 169 -38.00 3.31 -5.75
N SER A 170 -37.69 3.69 -4.50
CA SER A 170 -38.01 2.94 -3.28
C SER A 170 -39.50 2.65 -3.09
N GLY A 171 -40.37 3.51 -3.64
CA GLY A 171 -41.83 3.33 -3.66
C GLY A 171 -42.34 2.30 -4.67
N SER A 172 -41.50 1.80 -5.58
CA SER A 172 -41.88 0.82 -6.60
C SER A 172 -41.29 -0.56 -6.30
N THR A 173 -42.00 -1.63 -6.68
CA THR A 173 -41.49 -3.01 -6.54
C THR A 173 -40.18 -3.22 -7.31
N ALA A 174 -40.06 -2.58 -8.48
CA ALA A 174 -38.83 -2.64 -9.28
C ALA A 174 -37.64 -1.99 -8.56
N GLY A 175 -37.82 -0.81 -7.97
CA GLY A 175 -36.77 -0.13 -7.20
C GLY A 175 -36.37 -0.90 -5.94
N GLN A 176 -37.33 -1.50 -5.24
CA GLN A 176 -37.04 -2.38 -4.09
C GLN A 176 -36.21 -3.61 -4.50
N ALA A 177 -36.53 -4.24 -5.64
CA ALA A 177 -35.75 -5.36 -6.17
C ALA A 177 -34.32 -4.93 -6.55
N ILE A 178 -34.16 -3.77 -7.20
CA ILE A 178 -32.86 -3.19 -7.54
C ILE A 178 -32.04 -2.91 -6.26
N GLY A 179 -32.66 -2.27 -5.27
CA GLY A 179 -32.00 -2.00 -3.98
C GLY A 179 -31.60 -3.30 -3.27
N PHE A 180 -32.40 -4.36 -3.39
CA PHE A 180 -32.10 -5.66 -2.77
C PHE A 180 -30.88 -6.30 -3.41
N ILE A 181 -30.76 -6.24 -4.74
CA ILE A 181 -29.54 -6.64 -5.46
C ILE A 181 -28.34 -5.84 -4.92
N GLY A 182 -28.50 -4.53 -4.72
CA GLY A 182 -27.48 -3.67 -4.11
C GLY A 182 -27.05 -4.14 -2.73
N ILE A 183 -27.98 -4.52 -1.86
CA ILE A 183 -27.70 -5.07 -0.52
C ILE A 183 -26.96 -6.40 -0.59
N VAL A 184 -27.40 -7.32 -1.46
CA VAL A 184 -26.73 -8.61 -1.66
C VAL A 184 -25.29 -8.40 -2.13
N LEU A 185 -25.06 -7.50 -3.08
CA LEU A 185 -23.73 -7.13 -3.55
C LEU A 185 -22.89 -6.46 -2.46
N PHE A 186 -23.49 -5.63 -1.62
CA PHE A 186 -22.83 -4.96 -0.49
C PHE A 186 -22.32 -5.97 0.55
N PHE A 187 -23.15 -6.93 0.96
CA PHE A 187 -22.72 -7.98 1.89
C PHE A 187 -21.71 -8.93 1.25
N ALA A 188 -21.90 -9.31 -0.01
CA ALA A 188 -20.93 -10.11 -0.75
C ALA A 188 -19.57 -9.40 -0.84
N CYS A 189 -19.56 -8.10 -1.15
CA CYS A 189 -18.35 -7.28 -1.16
C CYS A 189 -17.68 -7.23 0.22
N THR A 190 -18.45 -7.11 1.31
CA THR A 190 -17.92 -7.11 2.67
C THR A 190 -17.19 -8.43 2.97
N VAL A 191 -17.76 -9.58 2.60
CA VAL A 191 -17.10 -10.88 2.74
C VAL A 191 -15.83 -10.95 1.90
N LEU A 192 -15.91 -10.54 0.62
CA LEU A 192 -14.75 -10.50 -0.28
C LEU A 192 -13.65 -9.56 0.22
N THR A 193 -14.01 -8.48 0.90
CA THR A 193 -13.08 -7.53 1.52
C THR A 193 -12.23 -8.21 2.58
N VAL A 194 -12.86 -8.96 3.48
CA VAL A 194 -12.17 -9.72 4.53
C VAL A 194 -11.28 -10.80 3.91
N LEU A 195 -11.84 -11.62 3.02
CA LEU A 195 -11.09 -12.69 2.35
C LEU A 195 -9.88 -12.14 1.58
N SER A 196 -10.08 -11.05 0.84
CA SER A 196 -9.00 -10.41 0.08
C SER A 196 -7.98 -9.74 0.99
N GLY A 197 -8.39 -9.15 2.11
CA GLY A 197 -7.48 -8.56 3.10
C GLY A 197 -6.55 -9.60 3.72
N VAL A 198 -7.12 -10.72 4.19
CA VAL A 198 -6.35 -11.83 4.77
C VAL A 198 -5.40 -12.42 3.73
N ASN A 199 -5.91 -12.75 2.54
CA ASN A 199 -5.09 -13.31 1.46
C ASN A 199 -3.94 -12.37 1.07
N TYR A 200 -4.18 -11.06 1.06
CA TYR A 200 -3.17 -10.06 0.75
C TYR A 200 -2.07 -10.00 1.80
N ILE A 201 -2.42 -9.98 3.09
CA ILE A 201 -1.44 -9.91 4.19
C ILE A 201 -0.60 -11.20 4.25
N VAL A 202 -1.24 -12.36 4.10
CA VAL A 202 -0.55 -13.66 4.16
C VAL A 202 0.47 -13.80 3.03
N LYS A 203 0.08 -13.46 1.79
CA LYS A 203 0.99 -13.54 0.63
C LYS A 203 2.15 -12.55 0.70
N ASN A 204 1.98 -11.42 1.38
CA ASN A 204 2.95 -10.32 1.40
C ASN A 204 3.65 -10.14 2.77
N ARG A 205 3.66 -11.18 3.62
CA ARG A 205 4.31 -11.15 4.95
C ARG A 205 5.81 -10.81 4.90
N GLN A 206 6.46 -11.01 3.75
CA GLN A 206 7.88 -10.67 3.54
C GLN A 206 8.14 -9.17 3.71
N VAL A 207 7.19 -8.30 3.35
CA VAL A 207 7.30 -6.84 3.54
C VAL A 207 7.28 -6.44 5.02
N LEU A 208 6.51 -7.17 5.86
CA LEU A 208 6.45 -6.95 7.31
C LEU A 208 7.63 -7.56 8.08
N THR A 209 8.40 -8.42 7.44
CA THR A 209 9.52 -9.09 8.10
C THR A 209 10.77 -8.22 8.09
N GLU A 210 10.89 -7.28 7.13
CA GLU A 210 11.93 -6.26 7.13
C GLU A 210 11.73 -5.18 8.21
N GLU A 211 10.48 -4.91 8.63
CA GLU A 211 10.18 -3.97 9.74
C GLU A 211 10.82 -4.42 11.07
N LYS A 212 10.98 -5.72 11.30
CA LYS A 212 11.72 -6.17 12.50
C LYS A 212 13.21 -5.79 12.47
N GLY A 213 13.76 -5.45 11.30
CA GLY A 213 15.11 -4.92 11.18
C GLY A 213 15.20 -3.39 11.31
N GLU A 214 14.12 -2.67 10.98
CA GLU A 214 14.14 -1.19 10.90
C GLU A 214 13.31 -0.48 11.98
N THR A 215 12.21 -1.05 12.48
CA THR A 215 11.45 -0.50 13.63
C THR A 215 12.27 -0.57 14.93
N GLN A 216 13.25 -1.48 15.00
CA GLN A 216 14.25 -1.52 16.05
C GLN A 216 15.33 -0.44 15.87
N ALA A 217 15.51 0.11 14.66
CA ALA A 217 16.47 1.17 14.37
C ALA A 217 15.87 2.58 14.54
N HIS A 218 14.55 2.75 14.42
CA HIS A 218 13.91 4.07 14.43
C HIS A 218 13.23 4.46 15.76
N SER A 219 13.05 3.51 16.70
CA SER A 219 12.56 3.80 18.06
C SER A 219 13.68 4.14 19.08
N ASP A 220 14.95 3.97 18.70
CA ASP A 220 16.10 4.32 19.56
C ASP A 220 16.53 5.80 19.41
N GLY A 221 15.58 6.70 19.08
CA GLY A 221 15.76 8.15 19.15
C GLY A 221 15.70 8.73 20.56
N ALA A 222 15.51 7.89 21.58
CA ALA A 222 15.46 8.28 23.00
C ALA A 222 16.23 7.27 23.86
N ALA A 223 17.48 6.98 23.50
CA ALA A 223 18.40 6.24 24.36
C ALA A 223 19.83 6.77 24.21
N ALA A 224 20.01 8.06 24.50
CA ALA A 224 21.33 8.66 24.73
C ALA A 224 22.08 8.02 25.92
N ASP A 225 21.48 7.09 26.66
CA ASP A 225 22.07 6.44 27.84
C ASP A 225 22.38 4.94 27.69
N THR A 226 22.10 4.31 26.55
CA THR A 226 22.41 2.87 26.37
C THR A 226 23.71 2.62 25.60
N VAL A 227 24.28 3.66 24.97
CA VAL A 227 25.59 3.57 24.27
C VAL A 227 26.79 3.52 25.26
N SER A 228 26.59 3.85 26.54
CA SER A 228 27.65 3.75 27.55
C SER A 228 27.83 2.33 28.12
N LYS A 229 26.83 1.43 28.03
CA LYS A 229 26.91 0.07 28.60
C LYS A 229 27.20 -1.07 27.62
N ALA A 230 27.12 -0.83 26.30
CA ALA A 230 27.65 -1.77 25.29
C ALA A 230 29.12 -1.50 24.92
N ALA A 231 29.70 -0.39 25.40
CA ALA A 231 31.12 -0.08 25.26
C ALA A 231 32.04 -0.95 26.14
N ASN A 232 31.47 -1.73 27.09
CA ASN A 232 32.22 -2.59 28.00
C ASN A 232 32.12 -4.10 27.71
N SER A 233 31.69 -4.51 26.50
CA SER A 233 31.77 -5.92 26.07
C SER A 233 32.44 -6.12 24.71
N ALA A 234 33.19 -5.13 24.20
CA ALA A 234 34.07 -5.29 23.04
C ALA A 234 35.55 -5.03 23.38
N GLY A 235 35.92 -5.22 24.65
CA GLY A 235 37.29 -5.55 25.03
C GLY A 235 37.51 -7.03 24.81
N GLY A 236 38.08 -7.38 23.65
CA GLY A 236 38.32 -8.76 23.25
C GLY A 236 38.93 -8.84 21.85
N VAL A 237 40.18 -8.41 21.74
CA VAL A 237 41.13 -8.98 20.77
C VAL A 237 41.14 -10.50 20.98
N ASP A 238 41.23 -11.28 19.89
CA ASP A 238 41.12 -12.75 19.80
C ASP A 238 39.71 -13.34 19.60
N GLY A 239 39.27 -13.34 18.35
CA GLY A 239 38.24 -14.23 17.82
C GLY A 239 38.37 -14.26 16.31
N ALA A 240 38.50 -15.45 15.72
CA ALA A 240 38.77 -15.64 14.30
C ALA A 240 37.88 -14.74 13.42
N VAL A 241 38.51 -13.86 12.62
CA VAL A 241 37.79 -12.99 11.68
C VAL A 241 37.00 -13.89 10.73
N GLU A 242 35.69 -13.69 10.66
CA GLU A 242 34.82 -14.47 9.79
C GLU A 242 35.35 -14.40 8.34
N PRO A 243 35.56 -15.54 7.64
CA PRO A 243 36.27 -15.58 6.36
C PRO A 243 35.71 -14.64 5.28
N TYR A 244 34.43 -14.29 5.38
CA TYR A 244 33.80 -13.40 4.41
C TYR A 244 34.25 -11.93 4.54
N TYR A 245 34.61 -11.45 5.73
CA TYR A 245 35.09 -10.06 5.90
C TYR A 245 36.45 -9.85 5.22
N ILE A 246 37.32 -10.85 5.30
CA ILE A 246 38.60 -10.87 4.61
C ILE A 246 38.38 -10.87 3.09
N LYS A 247 37.41 -11.65 2.60
CA LYS A 247 37.01 -11.65 1.18
C LYS A 247 36.53 -10.28 0.70
N VAL A 248 35.73 -9.56 1.50
CA VAL A 248 35.26 -8.21 1.16
C VAL A 248 36.41 -7.21 1.13
N LEU A 249 37.32 -7.27 2.11
CA LEU A 249 38.51 -6.42 2.15
C LEU A 249 39.39 -6.65 0.90
N ALA A 250 39.63 -7.91 0.54
CA ALA A 250 40.38 -8.26 -0.67
C ALA A 250 39.73 -7.69 -1.94
N ALA A 251 38.41 -7.79 -2.07
CA ALA A 251 37.67 -7.24 -3.22
C ALA A 251 37.78 -5.71 -3.29
N VAL A 252 37.66 -5.02 -2.15
CA VAL A 252 37.77 -3.56 -2.07
C VAL A 252 39.15 -3.08 -2.52
N ILE A 253 40.22 -3.72 -2.04
CA ILE A 253 41.60 -3.40 -2.43
C ILE A 253 41.84 -3.70 -3.91
N LYS A 254 41.36 -4.86 -4.40
CA LYS A 254 41.57 -5.29 -5.79
C LYS A 254 40.87 -4.39 -6.81
N TYR A 255 39.69 -3.87 -6.47
CA TYR A 255 38.88 -3.03 -7.37
C TYR A 255 39.03 -1.53 -7.10
N ASP A 256 39.80 -1.13 -6.09
CA ASP A 256 40.04 0.27 -5.69
C ASP A 256 38.75 1.10 -5.53
N VAL A 257 37.66 0.44 -5.10
CA VAL A 257 36.33 1.05 -4.99
C VAL A 257 35.62 0.51 -3.76
N VAL A 258 35.08 1.41 -2.93
CA VAL A 258 34.20 1.03 -1.81
C VAL A 258 32.77 1.40 -2.17
N SER A 259 32.01 0.45 -2.72
CA SER A 259 30.57 0.63 -2.96
C SER A 259 29.78 -0.62 -2.64
N LEU A 260 28.57 -0.44 -2.07
CA LEU A 260 27.68 -1.55 -1.71
C LEU A 260 27.37 -2.42 -2.94
N SER A 261 27.06 -1.80 -4.08
CA SER A 261 26.79 -2.52 -5.33
C SER A 261 28.00 -3.34 -5.83
N MET A 262 29.23 -2.82 -5.70
CA MET A 262 30.44 -3.57 -6.06
C MET A 262 30.60 -4.78 -5.15
N ILE A 263 30.51 -4.56 -3.83
CA ILE A 263 30.69 -5.60 -2.81
C ILE A 263 29.65 -6.72 -2.98
N GLN A 264 28.38 -6.37 -3.18
CA GLN A 264 27.32 -7.36 -3.40
C GLN A 264 27.60 -8.23 -4.62
N ARG A 265 27.99 -7.61 -5.74
CA ARG A 265 28.25 -8.32 -7.01
C ARG A 265 29.51 -9.16 -6.99
N LYS A 266 30.59 -8.68 -6.34
CA LYS A 266 31.90 -9.35 -6.35
C LYS A 266 32.08 -10.36 -5.23
N CYS A 267 31.37 -10.19 -4.11
CA CYS A 267 31.44 -11.13 -3.00
C CYS A 267 30.26 -12.12 -2.97
N ASP A 268 29.25 -11.94 -3.84
CA ASP A 268 27.98 -12.69 -3.85
C ASP A 268 27.30 -12.68 -2.49
N ILE A 269 27.10 -11.49 -1.95
CA ILE A 269 26.48 -11.29 -0.63
C ILE A 269 25.27 -10.36 -0.71
N GLY A 270 24.26 -10.66 0.11
CA GLY A 270 23.08 -9.81 0.25
C GLY A 270 23.41 -8.43 0.85
N TYR A 271 22.50 -7.47 0.64
CA TYR A 271 22.68 -6.07 1.02
C TYR A 271 23.10 -5.87 2.50
N ILE A 272 22.43 -6.56 3.43
CA ILE A 272 22.71 -6.45 4.87
C ILE A 272 24.15 -6.89 5.21
N LYS A 273 24.62 -7.97 4.59
CA LYS A 273 26.00 -8.46 4.79
C LYS A 273 27.01 -7.48 4.22
N ALA A 274 26.69 -6.83 3.10
CA ALA A 274 27.53 -5.78 2.52
C ALA A 274 27.61 -4.54 3.42
N CYS A 275 26.50 -4.07 4.01
CA CYS A 275 26.50 -2.95 4.95
C CYS A 275 27.37 -3.24 6.18
N ARG A 276 27.19 -4.41 6.81
CA ARG A 276 28.01 -4.84 7.95
C ARG A 276 29.50 -4.94 7.61
N ALA A 277 29.82 -5.39 6.39
CA ALA A 277 31.20 -5.45 5.93
C ALA A 277 31.81 -4.05 5.80
N VAL A 278 31.06 -3.09 5.26
CA VAL A 278 31.51 -1.68 5.15
C VAL A 278 31.71 -1.06 6.53
N GLU A 279 30.80 -1.27 7.48
CA GLU A 279 30.97 -0.81 8.87
C GLU A 279 32.19 -1.45 9.54
N TRP A 280 32.43 -2.74 9.29
CA TRP A 280 33.61 -3.42 9.82
C TRP A 280 34.91 -2.88 9.22
N LEU A 281 34.93 -2.59 7.91
CA LEU A 281 36.08 -1.95 7.24
C LEU A 281 36.37 -0.57 7.84
N GLU A 282 35.34 0.22 8.11
CA GLU A 282 35.46 1.56 8.71
C GLU A 282 35.95 1.48 10.17
N LYS A 283 35.35 0.62 11.00
CA LYS A 283 35.78 0.41 12.39
C LYS A 283 37.19 -0.15 12.51
N SER A 284 37.60 -0.96 11.53
CA SER A 284 38.96 -1.53 11.48
C SER A 284 39.99 -0.53 10.94
N GLY A 285 39.56 0.66 10.50
CA GLY A 285 40.44 1.69 9.93
C GLY A 285 40.96 1.36 8.53
N TYR A 286 40.33 0.42 7.81
CA TYR A 286 40.76 0.04 6.46
C TYR A 286 40.24 0.99 5.38
N ILE A 287 39.16 1.73 5.67
CA ILE A 287 38.58 2.75 4.79
C ILE A 287 38.31 4.03 5.59
N SER A 288 38.24 5.16 4.89
CA SER A 288 37.88 6.44 5.49
C SER A 288 36.44 6.43 6.03
N PRO A 289 36.15 7.25 7.05
CA PRO A 289 34.79 7.51 7.50
C PRO A 289 33.91 8.02 6.36
N PHE A 290 32.59 7.85 6.52
CA PHE A 290 31.63 8.44 5.59
C PHE A 290 31.67 9.98 5.68
N ASP A 291 31.92 10.65 4.55
CA ASP A 291 31.86 12.10 4.40
C ASP A 291 30.80 12.43 3.33
N GLU A 292 29.79 13.22 3.70
CA GLU A 292 28.69 13.65 2.82
C GLU A 292 29.17 14.43 1.59
N ASN A 293 30.37 15.03 1.64
CA ASN A 293 30.95 15.81 0.55
C ASN A 293 31.90 15.00 -0.35
N ALA A 294 32.27 13.78 0.04
CA ALA A 294 33.19 12.92 -0.72
C ALA A 294 32.42 11.96 -1.62
N LYS A 295 32.75 11.95 -2.93
CA LYS A 295 32.09 11.06 -3.92
C LYS A 295 32.37 9.57 -3.68
N THR A 296 33.48 9.22 -3.01
CA THR A 296 33.95 7.85 -2.79
C THR A 296 34.74 7.76 -1.49
N ARG A 297 34.55 6.68 -0.71
CA ARG A 297 35.38 6.42 0.47
C ARG A 297 36.80 6.05 0.04
N THR A 298 37.80 6.62 0.69
CA THR A 298 39.21 6.35 0.42
C THR A 298 39.64 5.07 1.12
N ILE A 299 40.40 4.21 0.45
CA ILE A 299 40.98 3.00 1.04
C ILE A 299 42.28 3.40 1.74
N LEU A 300 42.41 3.06 3.02
CA LEU A 300 43.56 3.38 3.86
C LEU A 300 44.50 2.18 4.06
N PHE A 301 44.07 0.99 3.66
CA PHE A 301 44.79 -0.27 3.84
C PHE A 301 45.32 -0.78 2.50
N THR A 302 46.64 -0.93 2.39
CA THR A 302 47.28 -1.24 1.11
C THR A 302 47.31 -2.74 0.82
N LYS A 303 47.61 -3.09 -0.44
CA LYS A 303 47.81 -4.49 -0.85
C LYS A 303 48.95 -5.17 -0.07
N GLU A 304 50.03 -4.43 0.21
CA GLU A 304 51.19 -4.91 0.97
C GLU A 304 50.80 -5.24 2.42
N ASP A 305 49.99 -4.39 3.05
CA ASP A 305 49.49 -4.61 4.42
C ASP A 305 48.54 -5.82 4.49
N PHE A 306 47.75 -6.04 3.43
CA PHE A 306 46.87 -7.20 3.33
C PHE A 306 47.66 -8.50 3.22
N GLU A 307 48.64 -8.55 2.33
CA GLU A 307 49.47 -9.73 2.11
C GLU A 307 50.29 -10.10 3.35
N ALA A 308 50.75 -9.09 4.12
CA ALA A 308 51.42 -9.30 5.40
C ALA A 308 50.52 -9.90 6.49
N LYS A 309 49.20 -9.59 6.47
CA LYS A 309 48.27 -9.96 7.55
C LYS A 309 47.42 -11.19 7.27
N TYR A 310 46.99 -11.38 6.02
CA TYR A 310 46.06 -12.45 5.62
C TYR A 310 46.60 -13.36 4.51
N GLY A 311 47.84 -13.10 4.06
CA GLY A 311 48.48 -13.82 2.97
C GLY A 311 48.00 -13.36 1.59
N ASP A 312 48.32 -14.16 0.57
CA ASP A 312 48.07 -13.86 -0.84
C ASP A 312 46.61 -13.43 -1.11
N ILE A 313 46.45 -12.20 -1.61
CA ILE A 313 45.15 -11.58 -1.91
C ILE A 313 44.41 -12.29 -3.03
N ASP A 314 45.13 -12.93 -3.97
CA ASP A 314 44.52 -13.59 -5.12
C ASP A 314 43.85 -14.92 -4.75
N LYS A 315 44.12 -15.47 -3.55
CA LYS A 315 43.37 -16.61 -2.99
C LYS A 315 41.91 -16.29 -2.68
N TYR A 316 41.56 -15.02 -2.56
CA TYR A 316 40.21 -14.56 -2.26
C TYR A 316 39.45 -14.09 -3.50
N GLY A 317 40.07 -14.24 -4.69
CA GLY A 317 39.47 -13.96 -5.99
C GLY A 317 38.97 -15.22 -6.69
N GLU A 318 37.84 -15.08 -7.38
CA GLU A 318 37.22 -16.02 -8.32
C GLU A 318 36.39 -17.18 -7.72
N GLN A 319 35.08 -16.93 -7.60
CA GLN A 319 34.08 -17.92 -7.95
C GLN A 319 33.16 -17.33 -9.04
N ASN A 320 33.19 -18.00 -10.19
CA ASN A 320 32.33 -17.91 -11.38
C ASN A 320 32.71 -16.90 -12.47
N GLU A 321 33.35 -17.44 -13.53
CA GLU A 321 32.91 -17.23 -14.92
C GLU A 321 31.40 -17.46 -15.08
#